data_AF-A0A6N3F8C2-F1
#
_entry.id   AF-A0A6N3F8C2-F1
#
_cell.length_a   1.000
_cell.length_b   1.000
_cell.length_c   1.000
_cell.angle_alpha   90.00
_cell.angle_beta   90.00
_cell.angle_gamma   90.00
#
_symmetry.space_group_name_H-M   'P 1'
#
loop_
_entity.id
_entity.type
_entity.pdbx_description
1 polymer ?
#
loop_
_entity_poly.entity_id
_entity_poly.type
_entity_poly.pdbx_seq_one_letter_code
_entity_poly.pdbx_strand_id
1 'polypeptide(L)'
;MQVTEVEYIVQWAEDNRSYEQKYKEQMCFHMCELFGVSHINCGMMETYSVEHTAQKLKELCGRAGSLVIGVEPMPYSGIPNVKRAWEIVKASECENAKIILDSWHWLRANQLIDLCVLEGIPADKIVSVQINDV
;
A
#
# COMPACT_ATOMS: atom_id res chain seq x y z
N MET A 1 9.85 23.27 -4.31
CA MET A 1 9.79 21.92 -3.70
C MET A 1 8.41 21.37 -3.99
N GLN A 2 8.30 20.19 -4.60
CA GLN A 2 7.03 19.54 -4.93
C GLN A 2 6.82 18.37 -3.97
N VAL A 3 5.60 18.21 -3.45
CA VAL A 3 5.21 17.02 -2.68
C VAL A 3 5.02 15.87 -3.67
N THR A 4 5.65 14.73 -3.43
CA THR A 4 5.62 13.57 -4.33
C THR A 4 4.77 12.43 -3.81
N GLU A 5 4.52 12.37 -2.50
CA GLU A 5 3.77 11.29 -1.85
C GLU A 5 2.90 11.84 -0.72
N VAL A 6 1.80 11.14 -0.42
CA VAL A 6 0.95 11.41 0.74
C VAL A 6 0.91 10.18 1.64
N GLU A 7 1.17 10.41 2.92
CA GLU A 7 1.19 9.40 3.98
C GLU A 7 0.16 9.75 5.07
N TYR A 8 -0.55 8.81 5.70
CA TYR A 8 -0.58 7.36 5.49
C TYR A 8 -1.96 6.80 5.89
N ILE A 9 -2.53 5.92 5.07
CA ILE A 9 -3.80 5.23 5.38
C ILE A 9 -3.51 3.92 6.14
N VAL A 10 -4.15 3.77 7.30
CA VAL A 10 -4.10 2.57 8.15
C VAL A 10 -5.49 2.03 8.41
N GLN A 11 -5.59 0.79 8.92
CA GLN A 11 -6.85 0.21 9.42
C GLN A 11 -7.97 0.18 8.36
N TRP A 12 -7.57 0.15 7.09
CA TRP A 12 -8.48 0.17 5.95
C TRP A 12 -9.14 -1.20 5.70
N ALA A 13 -8.59 -2.26 6.32
CA ALA A 13 -9.11 -3.62 6.24
C ALA A 13 -10.12 -3.99 7.34
N GLU A 14 -10.40 -3.07 8.27
CA GLU A 14 -11.40 -3.30 9.31
C GLU A 14 -12.81 -3.35 8.75
N ASP A 15 -13.65 -4.22 9.32
CA ASP A 15 -15.08 -4.27 8.97
C ASP A 15 -15.83 -3.04 9.46
N ASN A 16 -15.53 -2.62 10.70
CA ASN A 16 -16.18 -1.50 11.35
C ASN A 16 -15.19 -0.36 11.58
N ARG A 17 -15.02 0.48 10.56
CA ARG A 17 -14.13 1.64 10.66
C ARG A 17 -14.76 2.78 11.48
N SER A 18 -13.99 3.32 12.41
CA SER A 18 -14.35 4.48 13.22
C SER A 18 -14.49 5.75 12.37
N TYR A 19 -15.05 6.80 12.96
CA TYR A 19 -15.12 8.11 12.31
C TYR A 19 -13.72 8.64 11.98
N GLU A 20 -12.79 8.54 12.93
CA GLU A 20 -11.41 9.04 12.82
C GLU A 20 -10.65 8.33 11.71
N GLN A 21 -10.83 7.02 11.58
CA GLN A 21 -10.22 6.22 10.50
C GLN A 21 -10.72 6.66 9.13
N LYS A 22 -12.05 6.82 8.98
CA LYS A 22 -12.67 7.31 7.73
C LYS A 22 -12.24 8.75 7.45
N TYR A 23 -12.20 9.60 8.47
CA TYR A 23 -11.79 10.99 8.34
C TYR A 23 -10.32 11.11 7.88
N LYS A 24 -9.40 10.35 8.49
CA LYS A 24 -7.99 10.33 8.09
C LYS A 24 -7.82 9.89 6.63
N GLU A 25 -8.56 8.85 6.20
CA GLU A 25 -8.59 8.41 4.80
C GLU A 25 -9.00 9.56 3.87
N GLN A 26 -10.12 10.23 4.16
CA GLN A 26 -10.59 11.36 3.33
C GLN A 26 -9.62 12.54 3.33
N MET A 27 -8.91 12.79 4.43
CA MET A 27 -7.85 13.79 4.47
C MET A 27 -6.66 13.42 3.59
N CYS A 28 -6.31 12.13 3.46
CA CYS A 28 -5.28 11.70 2.52
C CYS A 28 -5.70 11.95 1.07
N PHE A 29 -6.97 11.68 0.72
CA PHE A 29 -7.51 12.00 -0.60
C PHE A 29 -7.48 13.51 -0.87
N HIS A 30 -7.92 14.32 0.10
CA HIS A 30 -7.88 15.77 -0.01
C HIS A 30 -6.46 16.32 -0.17
N MET A 31 -5.48 15.79 0.59
CA MET A 31 -4.08 16.20 0.45
C MET A 31 -3.52 15.87 -0.94
N CYS A 32 -3.92 14.75 -1.54
CA CYS A 32 -3.52 14.42 -2.91
C CYS A 32 -4.02 15.45 -3.91
N GLU A 33 -5.30 15.83 -3.83
CA GLU A 33 -5.87 16.88 -4.67
C GLU A 33 -5.19 18.23 -4.45
N LEU A 34 -4.98 18.61 -3.19
CA LEU A 34 -4.39 19.89 -2.80
C LEU A 34 -2.94 20.04 -3.30
N PHE A 35 -2.15 18.97 -3.22
CA PHE A 35 -0.73 18.99 -3.57
C PHE A 35 -0.43 18.46 -4.98
N GLY A 36 -1.43 17.97 -5.71
CA GLY A 36 -1.26 17.39 -7.04
C GLY A 36 -0.50 16.07 -7.04
N VAL A 37 -0.72 15.24 -6.02
CA VAL A 37 -0.10 13.91 -5.84
C VAL A 37 -1.05 12.82 -6.36
N SER A 38 -0.53 11.82 -7.06
CA SER A 38 -1.32 10.77 -7.70
C SER A 38 -1.46 9.48 -6.90
N HIS A 39 -0.69 9.30 -5.82
CA HIS A 39 -0.71 8.08 -5.02
C HIS A 39 -0.63 8.35 -3.51
N ILE A 40 -1.14 7.39 -2.75
CA ILE A 40 -1.17 7.40 -1.29
C ILE A 40 -0.53 6.12 -0.77
N ASN A 41 0.31 6.28 0.24
CA ASN A 41 0.95 5.16 0.91
C ASN A 41 -0.05 4.55 1.92
N CYS A 42 -0.15 3.23 1.94
CA CYS A 42 -1.04 2.51 2.83
C CYS A 42 -0.40 1.23 3.38
N GLY A 43 -0.83 0.85 4.57
CA GLY A 43 -0.44 -0.42 5.17
C GLY A 43 -1.28 -0.76 6.38
N MET A 44 -0.96 -1.89 6.99
CA MET A 44 -1.91 -2.62 7.81
C MET A 44 -1.16 -3.45 8.85
N MET A 45 -1.27 -3.06 10.11
CA MET A 45 -0.62 -3.77 11.23
C MET A 45 -1.34 -5.07 11.56
N GLU A 46 -2.65 -5.08 11.35
CA GLU A 46 -3.56 -6.18 11.61
C GLU A 46 -3.31 -7.33 10.64
N THR A 47 -3.52 -8.57 11.09
CA THR A 47 -3.32 -9.76 10.24
C THR A 47 -4.67 -10.35 9.84
N TYR A 48 -4.91 -10.44 8.53
CA TYR A 48 -6.08 -11.10 7.94
C TYR A 48 -5.68 -12.07 6.82
N SER A 49 -6.65 -12.81 6.28
CA SER A 49 -6.44 -13.65 5.09
C SER A 49 -6.21 -12.79 3.83
N VAL A 50 -5.64 -13.38 2.77
CA VAL A 50 -5.43 -12.65 1.50
C VAL A 50 -6.76 -12.16 0.96
N GLU A 51 -7.76 -13.04 1.00
CA GLU A 51 -9.08 -12.83 0.42
C GLU A 51 -9.79 -11.65 1.11
N HIS A 52 -9.74 -11.61 2.44
CA HIS A 52 -10.30 -10.50 3.22
C HIS A 52 -9.58 -9.19 2.90
N THR A 53 -8.25 -9.20 2.98
CA THR A 53 -7.46 -7.99 2.71
C THR A 53 -7.64 -7.50 1.27
N ALA A 54 -7.71 -8.41 0.29
CA ALA A 54 -7.93 -8.06 -1.11
C ALA A 54 -9.31 -7.45 -1.35
N GLN A 55 -10.36 -8.01 -0.73
CA GLN A 55 -11.71 -7.44 -0.79
C GLN A 55 -11.75 -6.03 -0.19
N LYS A 56 -11.11 -5.82 0.97
CA LYS A 56 -11.02 -4.49 1.58
C LYS A 56 -10.17 -3.51 0.78
N LEU A 57 -9.13 -4.00 0.11
CA LEU A 57 -8.29 -3.18 -0.76
C LEU A 57 -9.10 -2.71 -1.97
N LYS A 58 -9.95 -3.59 -2.51
CA LYS A 58 -10.88 -3.25 -3.59
C LYS A 58 -11.85 -2.16 -3.18
N GLU A 59 -12.40 -2.23 -1.96
CA GLU A 59 -13.25 -1.18 -1.41
C GLU A 59 -12.49 0.15 -1.21
N LEU A 60 -11.25 0.10 -0.71
CA LEU A 60 -10.39 1.28 -0.56
C LEU A 60 -10.09 1.93 -1.92
N CYS A 61 -9.69 1.13 -2.90
CA CYS A 61 -9.44 1.57 -4.27
C CYS A 61 -10.68 2.21 -4.90
N GLY A 62 -11.87 1.64 -4.67
CA GLY A 62 -13.13 2.21 -5.13
C GLY A 62 -13.43 3.58 -4.51
N ARG A 63 -13.13 3.78 -3.22
CA ARG A 63 -13.26 5.10 -2.56
C ARG A 63 -12.22 6.11 -3.02
N ALA A 64 -11.02 5.65 -3.37
CA ALA A 64 -9.92 6.49 -3.83
C ALA A 64 -10.12 7.04 -5.25
N GLY A 65 -11.03 6.45 -6.03
CA GLY A 65 -11.32 6.88 -7.40
C GLY A 65 -10.11 6.73 -8.31
N SER A 66 -9.61 7.84 -8.86
CA SER A 66 -8.43 7.86 -9.74
C SER A 66 -7.09 7.79 -9.02
N LEU A 67 -7.06 7.95 -7.69
CA LEU A 67 -5.84 7.90 -6.92
C LEU A 67 -5.30 6.46 -6.84
N VAL A 68 -3.98 6.33 -6.88
CA VAL A 68 -3.29 5.06 -6.69
C VAL A 68 -3.12 4.77 -5.20
N ILE A 69 -3.42 3.55 -4.80
CA ILE A 69 -3.17 3.03 -3.46
C ILE A 69 -1.90 2.20 -3.49
N GLY A 70 -0.84 2.72 -2.88
CA GLY A 70 0.46 2.07 -2.73
C GLY A 70 0.47 1.22 -1.46
N VAL A 71 0.35 -0.11 -1.60
CA VAL A 71 0.48 -1.06 -0.51
C VAL A 71 1.94 -1.22 -0.14
N GLU A 72 2.28 -0.86 1.08
CA GLU A 72 3.63 -0.92 1.63
C GLU A 72 3.80 -2.16 2.51
N PRO A 73 4.64 -3.14 2.12
CA PRO A 73 4.97 -4.26 2.97
C PRO A 73 5.92 -3.83 4.09
N MET A 74 5.56 -4.14 5.34
CA MET A 74 6.39 -3.89 6.52
C MET A 74 6.54 -5.19 7.34
N PRO A 75 7.75 -5.59 7.75
CA PRO A 75 8.02 -6.90 8.34
C PRO A 75 7.28 -7.21 9.65
N TYR A 76 6.86 -6.16 10.37
CA TYR A 76 6.12 -6.26 11.64
C TYR A 76 4.61 -6.09 11.47
N SER A 77 4.11 -6.08 10.24
CA SER A 77 2.71 -5.81 9.91
C SER A 77 2.00 -7.06 9.36
N GLY A 78 0.70 -6.96 9.07
CA GLY A 78 -0.04 -8.01 8.37
C GLY A 78 0.35 -8.22 6.91
N ILE A 79 1.23 -7.37 6.37
CA ILE A 79 1.80 -7.46 5.02
C ILE A 79 3.34 -7.50 5.16
N PRO A 80 3.93 -8.63 5.59
CA PRO A 80 5.33 -8.66 6.02
C PRO A 80 6.37 -8.55 4.90
N ASN A 81 6.00 -8.79 3.64
CA ASN A 81 6.94 -8.84 2.51
C ASN A 81 6.25 -8.60 1.17
N VAL A 82 7.06 -8.40 0.11
CA VAL A 82 6.56 -8.05 -1.23
C VAL A 82 5.68 -9.16 -1.82
N LYS A 83 5.99 -10.43 -1.53
CA LYS A 83 5.19 -11.57 -1.99
C LYS A 83 3.76 -11.49 -1.44
N ARG A 84 3.61 -11.24 -0.14
CA ARG A 84 2.28 -11.08 0.49
C ARG A 84 1.55 -9.87 -0.08
N ALA A 85 2.23 -8.75 -0.26
CA ALA A 85 1.63 -7.56 -0.88
C ALA A 85 1.15 -7.86 -2.31
N TRP A 86 1.92 -8.59 -3.10
CA TRP A 86 1.53 -8.97 -4.46
C TRP A 86 0.34 -9.93 -4.49
N GLU A 87 0.29 -10.93 -3.61
CA GLU A 87 -0.87 -11.81 -3.48
C GLU A 87 -2.16 -11.01 -3.27
N ILE A 88 -2.12 -10.01 -2.37
CA ILE A 88 -3.25 -9.13 -2.06
C ILE A 88 -3.60 -8.21 -3.24
N VAL A 89 -2.61 -7.52 -3.82
CA VAL A 89 -2.81 -6.58 -4.93
C VAL A 89 -3.34 -7.30 -6.17
N LYS A 90 -2.85 -8.50 -6.45
CA LYS A 90 -3.33 -9.32 -7.55
C LYS A 90 -4.77 -9.79 -7.31
N ALA A 91 -5.10 -10.22 -6.09
CA ALA A 91 -6.42 -10.73 -5.75
C ALA A 91 -7.50 -9.63 -5.66
N SER A 92 -7.13 -8.36 -5.47
CA SER A 92 -8.10 -7.25 -5.44
C SER A 92 -8.67 -6.92 -6.84
N GLU A 93 -7.94 -7.31 -7.90
CA GLU A 93 -8.26 -7.02 -9.30
C GLU A 93 -8.35 -5.50 -9.60
N CYS A 94 -7.79 -4.66 -8.74
CA CYS A 94 -7.80 -3.21 -8.94
C CYS A 94 -6.61 -2.74 -9.75
N GLU A 95 -6.87 -1.90 -10.77
CA GLU A 95 -5.80 -1.28 -11.56
C GLU A 95 -4.98 -0.29 -10.73
N ASN A 96 -5.65 0.52 -9.91
CA ASN A 96 -5.06 1.52 -9.03
C ASN A 96 -4.50 0.96 -7.71
N ALA A 97 -4.53 -0.36 -7.50
CA ALA A 97 -3.76 -1.01 -6.43
C ALA A 97 -2.34 -1.32 -6.92
N LYS A 98 -1.34 -0.79 -6.21
CA LYS A 98 0.09 -0.94 -6.52
C LYS A 98 0.89 -1.21 -5.24
N ILE A 99 2.18 -1.46 -5.39
CA ILE A 99 3.12 -1.81 -4.31
C ILE A 99 4.16 -0.70 -4.17
N ILE A 100 4.51 -0.39 -2.93
CA ILE A 100 5.67 0.43 -2.56
C ILE A 100 6.82 -0.49 -2.15
N LEU A 101 8.02 -0.16 -2.62
CA LEU A 101 9.25 -0.84 -2.21
C LEU A 101 10.09 0.10 -1.33
N ASP A 102 10.09 -0.14 -0.04
CA ASP A 102 10.96 0.57 0.91
C ASP A 102 12.21 -0.26 1.24
N SER A 103 13.40 0.34 1.13
CA SER A 103 14.67 -0.38 1.33
C SER A 103 14.89 -0.86 2.78
N TRP A 104 14.46 -0.12 3.79
CA TRP A 104 14.58 -0.49 5.20
C TRP A 104 13.63 -1.64 5.51
N HIS A 105 12.37 -1.57 5.05
CA HIS A 105 11.41 -2.67 5.19
C HIS A 105 11.87 -3.93 4.45
N TRP A 106 12.46 -3.78 3.27
CA TRP A 106 13.05 -4.89 2.52
C TRP A 106 14.14 -5.60 3.32
N LEU A 107 15.13 -4.85 3.80
CA LEU A 107 16.25 -5.38 4.58
C LEU A 107 15.78 -5.98 5.91
N ARG A 108 14.86 -5.33 6.62
CA ARG A 108 14.35 -5.80 7.92
C ARG A 108 13.41 -6.99 7.80
N ALA A 109 12.78 -7.20 6.64
CA ALA A 109 12.06 -8.42 6.33
C ALA A 109 12.99 -9.60 5.97
N ASN A 110 14.31 -9.39 5.98
CA ASN A 110 15.31 -10.37 5.56
C ASN A 110 15.01 -10.92 4.16
N GLN A 111 14.46 -10.06 3.29
CA GLN A 111 14.18 -10.41 1.90
C GLN A 111 15.49 -10.51 1.13
N LEU A 112 15.56 -11.48 0.22
CA LEU A 112 16.73 -11.64 -0.63
C LEU A 112 16.94 -10.39 -1.49
N ILE A 113 18.18 -9.93 -1.61
CA ILE A 113 18.55 -8.81 -2.49
C ILE A 113 18.85 -9.38 -3.87
N ASP A 114 17.80 -9.84 -4.54
CA ASP A 114 17.86 -10.45 -5.87
C ASP A 114 16.55 -10.18 -6.63
N LEU A 115 16.65 -10.04 -7.95
CA LEU A 115 15.49 -9.77 -8.80
C LEU A 115 14.46 -10.90 -8.81
N CYS A 116 14.87 -12.14 -8.47
CA CYS A 116 13.94 -13.28 -8.40
C CYS A 116 12.81 -13.08 -7.38
N VAL A 117 12.98 -12.22 -6.37
CA VAL A 117 11.93 -11.91 -5.38
C VAL A 117 10.76 -11.14 -6.03
N LEU A 118 11.01 -10.44 -7.13
CA LEU A 118 10.01 -9.68 -7.88
C LEU A 118 9.48 -10.44 -9.10
N GLU A 119 9.89 -11.69 -9.30
CA GLU A 119 9.47 -12.50 -10.45
C GLU A 119 7.94 -12.65 -10.48
N GLY A 120 7.33 -12.37 -11.64
CA GLY A 120 5.88 -12.40 -11.83
C GLY A 120 5.12 -11.17 -11.32
N ILE A 121 5.80 -10.14 -10.82
CA ILE A 121 5.22 -8.83 -10.51
C ILE A 121 5.45 -7.90 -11.71
N PRO A 122 4.39 -7.43 -12.41
CA PRO A 122 4.54 -6.43 -13.47
C PRO A 122 5.18 -5.14 -12.94
N ALA A 123 6.12 -4.55 -13.69
CA ALA A 123 6.85 -3.36 -13.23
C ALA A 123 5.93 -2.15 -13.00
N ASP A 124 4.84 -2.03 -13.76
CA ASP A 124 3.84 -0.97 -13.61
C ASP A 124 2.98 -1.10 -12.34
N LYS A 125 3.09 -2.23 -11.62
CA LYS A 125 2.51 -2.43 -10.28
C LYS A 125 3.39 -1.91 -9.15
N ILE A 126 4.61 -1.46 -9.43
CA ILE A 126 5.41 -0.72 -8.45
C ILE A 126 5.15 0.77 -8.65
N VAL A 127 4.59 1.43 -7.63
CA VAL A 127 4.26 2.88 -7.71
C VAL A 127 5.42 3.76 -7.25
N SER A 128 6.17 3.30 -6.25
CA SER A 128 7.25 4.06 -5.65
C SER A 128 8.33 3.15 -5.08
N VAL A 129 9.54 3.70 -5.02
CA VAL A 129 10.69 3.12 -4.34
C VAL A 129 11.19 4.15 -3.33
N GLN A 130 11.17 3.79 -2.06
CA GLN A 130 11.61 4.64 -0.96
C GLN A 130 13.01 4.20 -0.53
N ILE A 131 13.95 5.15 -0.56
CA ILE A 131 15.37 4.90 -0.29
C ILE A 131 15.71 5.48 1.07
N ASN A 132 16.19 4.62 1.95
CA ASN A 132 16.61 4.89 3.31
C ASN A 132 17.71 3.90 3.73
N ASP A 133 18.26 4.08 4.93
CA ASP A 133 19.29 3.21 5.51
C ASP A 133 19.07 3.07 7.04
N VAL A 134 19.91 2.27 7.70
CA VAL A 134 19.80 1.88 9.12
C VAL A 134 20.86 2.47 10.04
#